data_AF-A0A355BII8-F1
#
_entry.id   AF-A0A355BII8-F1
#
_cell.length_a   1.000
_cell.length_b   1.000
_cell.length_c   1.000
_cell.angle_alpha   90.00
_cell.angle_beta   90.00
_cell.angle_gamma   90.00
#
_symmetry.space_group_name_H-M   'P 1'
#
loop_
_entity.id
_entity.type
_entity.pdbx_description
1 polymer ?
#
loop_
_entity_poly.entity_id
_entity_poly.type
_entity_poly.pdbx_seq_one_letter_code
_entity_poly.pdbx_strand_id
1 'polypeptide(L)'
;MDSAKQEASARAAELSRVLHYHNYRYYVLDSPEVSDAEYDSLLRELQVIEAKYPDLITPDSPTQRVGGAPATGFQSVTHAIPMYSLANAFNAGDLREFDQRVRAVAGQHEVQYV
;
A
#
# COMPACT_ATOMS: atom_id res chain seq x y z
N MET A 1 -27.01 17.16 -26.30
CA MET A 1 -26.02 16.19 -25.79
C MET A 1 -24.97 16.85 -24.92
N ASP A 2 -24.56 18.10 -25.19
CA ASP A 2 -23.58 18.83 -24.36
C ASP A 2 -24.04 19.11 -22.91
N SER A 3 -25.29 19.54 -22.67
CA SER A 3 -25.77 19.85 -21.30
C SER A 3 -25.65 18.64 -20.35
N ALA A 4 -26.05 17.46 -20.80
CA ALA A 4 -25.98 16.25 -19.99
C ALA A 4 -24.54 15.78 -19.69
N LYS A 5 -23.58 16.08 -20.58
CA LYS A 5 -22.15 15.83 -20.33
C LYS A 5 -21.56 16.89 -19.40
N GLN A 6 -21.99 18.15 -19.53
CA GLN A 6 -21.59 19.23 -18.62
C GLN A 6 -22.08 19.00 -17.19
N GLU A 7 -23.35 18.60 -17.02
CA GLU A 7 -23.92 18.23 -15.72
C GLU A 7 -23.19 17.03 -15.12
N ALA A 8 -22.93 16.00 -15.93
CA ALA A 8 -22.15 14.84 -15.49
C ALA A 8 -20.71 15.21 -15.10
N SER A 9 -20.07 16.11 -15.83
CA SER A 9 -18.73 16.63 -15.50
C SER A 9 -18.73 17.41 -14.18
N ALA A 10 -19.73 18.26 -13.96
CA ALA A 10 -19.86 19.00 -12.70
C ALA A 10 -20.07 18.04 -11.52
N ARG A 11 -20.92 17.02 -11.70
CA ARG A 11 -21.19 16.01 -10.68
C ARG A 11 -19.97 15.12 -10.41
N ALA A 12 -19.25 14.70 -11.44
CA ALA A 12 -18.01 13.91 -11.28
C ALA A 12 -16.94 14.69 -10.51
N ALA A 13 -16.79 16.00 -10.77
CA ALA A 13 -15.87 16.86 -10.04
C ALA A 13 -16.27 17.03 -8.57
N GLU A 14 -17.57 17.18 -8.30
CA GLU A 14 -18.10 17.25 -6.93
C GLU A 14 -17.84 15.94 -6.17
N LEU A 15 -18.22 14.79 -6.76
CA LEU A 15 -18.00 13.47 -6.18
C LEU A 15 -16.54 13.20 -5.90
N SER A 16 -15.65 13.54 -6.83
CA SER A 16 -14.20 13.39 -6.65
C SER A 16 -13.71 14.20 -5.45
N ARG A 17 -14.14 15.45 -5.30
CA ARG A 17 -13.78 16.30 -4.16
C ARG A 17 -14.26 15.71 -2.83
N VAL A 18 -15.51 15.24 -2.78
CA VAL A 18 -16.10 14.66 -1.57
C VAL A 18 -15.41 13.35 -1.20
N LEU A 19 -15.18 12.46 -2.17
CA LEU A 19 -14.47 11.20 -1.96
C LEU A 19 -13.02 11.42 -1.51
N HIS A 20 -12.31 12.40 -2.07
CA HIS A 20 -10.96 12.76 -1.60
C HIS A 20 -10.96 13.24 -0.15
N TYR A 21 -11.95 14.07 0.23
CA TYR A 21 -12.09 14.52 1.61
C TYR A 21 -12.30 13.33 2.57
N HIS A 22 -13.21 12.42 2.25
CA HIS A 22 -13.45 11.24 3.08
C HIS A 22 -12.26 10.27 3.10
N ASN A 23 -11.56 10.10 1.97
CA ASN A 23 -10.33 9.32 1.93
C ASN A 23 -9.23 9.90 2.83
N TYR A 24 -9.09 11.23 2.87
CA TYR A 24 -8.14 11.87 3.79
C TYR A 24 -8.53 11.66 5.25
N ARG A 25 -9.82 11.84 5.58
CA ARG A 25 -10.36 11.59 6.92
C ARG A 25 -10.15 10.14 7.37
N TYR A 26 -10.34 9.17 6.46
CA TYR A 26 -10.17 7.75 6.72
C TYR A 26 -8.69 7.33 6.81
N TYR A 27 -7.89 7.58 5.77
CA TYR A 27 -6.53 7.05 5.68
C TYR A 27 -5.47 7.88 6.43
N VAL A 28 -5.68 9.18 6.62
CA VAL A 28 -4.66 10.08 7.21
C VAL A 28 -5.02 10.49 8.62
N LEU A 29 -6.29 10.85 8.86
CA LEU A 29 -6.72 11.36 10.16
C LEU A 29 -7.28 10.30 11.11
N ASP A 30 -7.49 9.07 10.63
CA ASP A 30 -8.15 7.98 11.38
C ASP A 30 -9.44 8.43 12.07
N SER A 31 -10.22 9.26 11.36
CA SER A 31 -11.42 9.91 11.89
C SER A 31 -12.48 10.03 10.80
N PRO A 32 -13.07 8.90 10.36
CA PRO A 32 -14.10 8.89 9.31
C PRO A 32 -15.39 9.61 9.78
N GLU A 33 -16.04 10.30 8.84
CA GLU A 33 -17.31 11.00 9.07
C GLU A 33 -18.52 10.31 8.45
N VAL A 34 -18.27 9.43 7.48
CA VAL A 34 -19.29 8.67 6.76
C VAL A 34 -19.02 7.19 6.97
N SER A 35 -20.09 6.41 6.96
CA SER A 35 -20.01 4.95 6.96
C SER A 35 -19.47 4.44 5.62
N ASP A 36 -18.93 3.22 5.63
CA ASP A 36 -18.47 2.54 4.42
C ASP A 36 -19.59 2.46 3.35
N ALA A 37 -20.84 2.23 3.77
CA ALA A 37 -21.98 2.16 2.87
C ALA A 37 -22.29 3.49 2.16
N GLU A 38 -22.15 4.62 2.86
CA GLU A 38 -22.32 5.96 2.29
C GLU A 38 -21.18 6.29 1.32
N TYR A 39 -19.93 5.99 1.71
CA TYR A 39 -18.76 6.13 0.84
C TYR A 39 -18.90 5.30 -0.44
N ASP A 40 -19.28 4.03 -0.31
CA ASP A 40 -19.45 3.11 -1.44
C ASP A 40 -20.57 3.55 -2.40
N SER A 41 -21.60 4.22 -1.88
CA SER A 41 -22.68 4.78 -2.70
C SER A 41 -22.16 5.93 -3.58
N LEU A 42 -21.40 6.86 -2.99
CA LEU A 42 -20.77 7.97 -3.70
C LEU A 42 -19.75 7.48 -4.73
N LEU A 43 -18.95 6.47 -4.38
CA LEU A 43 -17.96 5.88 -5.28
C LEU A 43 -18.63 5.19 -6.47
N ARG A 44 -19.71 4.43 -6.23
CA ARG A 44 -20.51 3.82 -7.31
C ARG A 44 -21.13 4.85 -8.23
N GLU A 45 -21.63 5.96 -7.70
CA GLU A 45 -22.16 7.05 -8.52
C GLU A 45 -21.10 7.60 -9.47
N LEU A 46 -19.88 7.85 -8.96
CA LEU A 46 -18.76 8.33 -9.77
C LEU A 46 -18.37 7.31 -10.86
N GLN A 47 -18.28 6.02 -10.51
CA GLN A 47 -18.00 4.94 -11.46
C GLN A 47 -19.04 4.87 -12.59
N VAL A 48 -20.33 5.06 -12.28
CA VAL A 48 -21.40 5.08 -13.30
C VAL A 48 -21.24 6.25 -14.26
N ILE A 49 -20.89 7.44 -13.74
CA ILE A 49 -20.66 8.63 -14.57
C ILE A 49 -19.45 8.42 -15.49
N GLU A 50 -18.33 7.94 -14.95
CA GLU A 50 -17.10 7.67 -15.70
C GLU A 50 -17.28 6.56 -16.74
N ALA A 51 -18.05 5.52 -16.43
CA ALA A 51 -18.39 4.48 -17.40
C ALA A 51 -19.22 5.01 -18.56
N LYS A 52 -20.11 5.98 -18.30
CA LYS A 52 -20.93 6.64 -19.31
C LYS A 52 -20.15 7.67 -20.13
N TYR A 53 -19.15 8.33 -19.54
CA TYR A 53 -18.32 9.34 -20.16
C TYR A 53 -16.83 9.10 -19.86
N PRO A 54 -16.17 8.17 -20.58
CA PRO A 54 -14.78 7.81 -20.32
C PRO A 54 -13.80 8.99 -20.41
N ASP A 55 -14.10 10.00 -21.22
CA ASP A 55 -13.28 11.22 -21.34
C ASP A 55 -13.21 12.05 -20.05
N LEU A 56 -14.10 11.80 -19.07
CA LEU A 56 -14.11 12.49 -17.78
C LEU A 56 -13.20 11.81 -16.74
N ILE A 57 -12.65 10.63 -17.05
CA ILE A 57 -11.74 9.92 -16.14
C ILE A 57 -10.43 10.69 -16.06
N THR A 58 -10.03 11.06 -14.85
CA THR A 58 -8.74 11.69 -14.59
C THR A 58 -7.79 10.72 -13.86
N PRO A 59 -6.46 10.81 -14.06
CA PRO A 59 -5.49 9.94 -13.38
C PRO A 59 -5.48 10.05 -11.85
N ASP A 60 -6.03 11.13 -11.31
CA ASP A 60 -6.17 11.39 -9.88
C ASP A 60 -7.56 11.01 -9.33
N SER A 61 -8.49 10.57 -10.17
CA SER A 61 -9.84 10.18 -9.75
C SER A 61 -9.78 9.09 -8.66
N PRO A 62 -10.65 9.17 -7.63
CA PRO A 62 -10.79 8.15 -6.60
C PRO A 62 -11.11 6.74 -7.15
N THR A 63 -11.66 6.63 -8.37
CA THR A 63 -11.95 5.33 -8.98
C THR A 63 -10.70 4.64 -9.56
N GLN A 64 -9.64 5.41 -9.84
CA GLN A 64 -8.39 4.92 -10.43
C GLN A 64 -7.35 4.55 -9.37
N ARG A 65 -7.63 4.82 -8.09
CA ARG A 65 -6.72 4.55 -6.98
C ARG A 65 -7.40 3.66 -5.95
N VAL A 66 -6.70 2.63 -5.50
CA VAL A 66 -7.09 1.86 -4.33
C VAL A 66 -6.18 2.29 -3.18
N GLY A 67 -6.77 2.88 -2.13
CA GLY A 67 -6.05 3.38 -0.97
C GLY A 67 -5.63 4.85 -1.04
N GLY A 68 -5.23 5.40 0.12
CA GLY A 68 -4.69 6.76 0.24
C GLY A 68 -3.19 6.85 -0.08
N ALA A 69 -2.63 8.06 0.01
CA ALA A 69 -1.18 8.23 -0.02
C ALA A 69 -0.53 7.40 1.12
N PRO A 70 0.67 6.81 0.92
CA PRO A 70 1.36 6.11 1.99
C PRO A 70 1.47 7.00 3.22
N ALA A 71 1.16 6.47 4.41
CA ALA A 71 1.23 7.22 5.64
C ALA A 71 2.63 7.83 5.81
N THR A 72 2.71 9.16 5.80
CA THR A 72 3.94 9.89 6.13
C THR A 72 4.01 10.03 7.65
N GLY A 73 5.13 9.63 8.26
CA GLY A 73 5.34 9.91 9.70
C GLY A 73 5.72 8.73 10.58
N PHE A 74 6.11 7.57 10.04
CA PHE A 74 6.81 6.59 10.86
C PHE A 74 8.16 7.17 11.28
N GLN A 75 8.30 7.44 12.58
CA GLN A 75 9.60 7.80 13.15
C GLN A 75 10.45 6.53 13.24
N SER A 76 11.70 6.62 12.79
CA SER A 76 12.67 5.54 12.99
C SER A 76 12.91 5.36 14.47
N VAL A 77 12.62 4.16 14.99
CA VAL A 77 13.01 3.75 16.33
C VAL A 77 14.29 2.93 16.26
N THR A 78 15.21 3.19 17.19
CA THR A 78 16.43 2.39 17.30
C THR A 78 16.11 1.12 18.07
N HIS A 79 16.39 -0.05 17.50
CA HIS A 79 16.28 -1.31 18.22
C HIS A 79 17.29 -1.37 19.37
N ALA A 80 16.86 -1.80 20.56
CA ALA A 80 17.72 -1.91 21.75
C ALA A 80 18.88 -2.91 21.55
N ILE A 81 18.71 -3.86 20.64
CA ILE A 81 19.71 -4.84 20.23
C ILE A 81 19.76 -4.80 18.70
N PRO A 82 20.96 -4.85 18.08
CA PRO A 82 21.07 -4.91 16.63
C PRO A 82 20.30 -6.11 16.06
N MET A 83 19.46 -5.85 15.07
CA MET A 83 18.82 -6.91 14.29
C MET A 83 19.82 -7.39 13.24
N TYR A 84 20.47 -8.52 13.50
CA TYR A 84 21.34 -9.16 12.51
C TYR A 84 20.52 -9.98 11.51
N SER A 85 21.02 -10.03 10.27
CA SER A 85 20.50 -10.94 9.26
C SER A 85 21.33 -12.23 9.24
N LEU A 86 20.82 -13.25 8.56
CA LEU A 86 21.56 -14.48 8.29
C LEU A 86 22.29 -14.36 6.96
N ALA A 87 23.50 -14.92 6.90
CA ALA A 87 24.20 -15.07 5.63
C ALA A 87 23.51 -16.14 4.78
N ASN A 88 23.42 -15.88 3.47
CA ASN A 88 22.82 -16.83 2.52
C ASN A 88 23.84 -17.88 2.07
N ALA A 89 23.34 -19.06 1.72
CA ALA A 89 24.05 -20.08 0.97
C ALA A 89 23.25 -20.39 -0.29
N PHE A 90 23.83 -20.19 -1.47
CA PHE A 90 23.17 -20.35 -2.76
C PHE A 90 23.45 -21.70 -3.41
N ASN A 91 24.49 -22.39 -2.96
CA ASN A 91 24.86 -23.71 -3.47
C ASN A 91 25.46 -24.59 -2.35
N ALA A 92 25.63 -25.87 -2.66
CA ALA A 92 26.17 -26.84 -1.70
C ALA A 92 27.62 -26.57 -1.28
N GLY A 93 28.41 -25.87 -2.10
CA GLY A 93 29.76 -25.41 -1.75
C GLY A 93 29.72 -24.41 -0.60
N ASP A 94 28.85 -23.41 -0.67
CA ASP A 94 28.70 -22.38 0.38
C ASP A 94 28.38 -22.99 1.75
N LEU A 95 27.53 -24.03 1.77
CA LEU A 95 27.22 -24.77 3.00
C LEU A 95 28.42 -25.53 3.56
N ARG A 96 29.26 -26.13 2.70
CA ARG A 96 30.48 -26.82 3.13
C ARG A 96 31.50 -25.84 3.71
N GLU A 97 31.63 -24.66 3.11
CA GLU A 97 32.53 -23.61 3.63
C GLU A 97 32.02 -23.06 4.96
N PHE A 98 30.71 -22.85 5.09
CA PHE A 98 30.09 -22.50 6.37
C PHE A 98 30.41 -23.53 7.45
N ASP A 99 30.18 -24.81 7.15
CA ASP A 99 30.46 -25.90 8.07
C ASP A 99 31.96 -26.01 8.45
N GLN A 100 32.87 -25.80 7.49
CA GLN A 100 34.31 -25.74 7.78
C GLN A 100 34.66 -24.61 8.75
N ARG A 101 34.07 -23.42 8.57
CA ARG A 101 34.27 -22.30 9.49
C ARG A 101 33.72 -22.60 10.88
N VAL A 102 32.53 -23.20 10.97
CA VAL A 102 31.92 -23.61 12.24
C VAL A 102 32.84 -24.59 12.98
N ARG A 103 33.32 -25.64 12.30
CA ARG A 103 34.27 -26.61 12.88
C ARG A 103 35.57 -25.97 13.34
N ALA A 104 36.13 -25.07 12.53
CA ALA A 104 37.37 -24.38 12.85
C ALA A 104 37.23 -23.51 14.11
N VAL A 105 36.11 -22.79 14.25
CA VAL A 105 35.82 -21.96 15.43
C VAL A 105 35.50 -22.81 16.65
N ALA A 106 34.74 -23.89 16.48
CA ALA A 106 34.39 -24.80 17.58
C ALA A 106 35.59 -25.64 18.07
N GLY A 107 36.64 -25.79 17.25
CA GLY A 107 37.77 -26.67 17.55
C GLY A 107 37.38 -28.15 17.59
N GLN A 108 36.26 -28.52 16.97
CA GLN A 108 35.71 -29.87 16.98
C GLN A 108 35.57 -30.39 15.54
N HIS A 109 35.84 -31.67 15.35
CA HIS A 109 35.69 -32.32 14.03
C HIS A 109 34.25 -32.69 13.70
N GLU A 110 33.41 -32.83 14.72
CA GLU A 110 32.00 -33.19 14.60
C GLU A 110 31.15 -32.14 15.30
N VAL A 111 30.14 -31.62 14.60
CA VAL A 111 29.24 -30.58 15.08
C VAL A 111 27.83 -30.99 14.67
N GLN A 112 26.87 -30.79 15.55
CA GLN A 112 25.46 -31.04 15.26
C GLN A 112 24.74 -29.72 15.04
N TYR A 113 23.97 -29.67 13.94
CA TYR A 113 23.08 -28.56 13.62
C TYR A 113 21.67 -28.90 14.11
N VAL A 114 20.96 -27.93 14.69
CA VAL A 114 19.57 -28.06 15.17
C VAL A 114 18.66 -27.24 14.27
#